data_AF-A0AAD6ZPH0-F1
#
_entry.id   AF-A0AAD6ZPH0-F1
#
_cell.length_a   1.000
_cell.length_b   1.000
_cell.length_c   1.000
_cell.angle_alpha   90.00
_cell.angle_beta   90.00
_cell.angle_gamma   90.00
#
_symmetry.space_group_name_H-M   'P 1'
#
loop_
_entity.id
_entity.type
_entity.pdbx_description
1 polymer ?
#
loop_
_entity_poly.entity_id
_entity_poly.type
_entity_poly.pdbx_seq_one_letter_code
_entity_poly.pdbx_strand_id
1 'polypeptide(L)'
;MQISGSIDPTTLKVFSDIPKYFGMNRRAKQGRPRFGDDIIRRLVVTHASVEKKAEEPLKQEGRVVCELIVTQDMLNGGGNVHGGCTALLIDICSTLSLLAFQPGISTGVSQSLNIVYHSPATLGETLRIVNTTMTVGARAMSARTEIWNATKHRLVASGLHIKMQPSQAKL
;
A
#
# COMPACT_ATOMS: atom_id res chain seq x y z
N MET A 1 -4.03 0.25 -18.86
CA MET A 1 -3.12 -0.34 -17.86
C MET A 1 -3.59 -1.76 -17.60
N GLN A 2 -2.71 -2.76 -17.74
CA GLN A 2 -3.09 -4.17 -17.56
C GLN A 2 -2.59 -4.63 -16.20
N ILE A 3 -3.51 -4.89 -15.27
CA ILE A 3 -3.20 -5.52 -13.98
C ILE A 3 -3.13 -7.02 -14.23
N SER A 4 -1.99 -7.64 -13.89
CA SER A 4 -1.86 -9.10 -13.97
C SER A 4 -2.49 -9.79 -12.76
N GLY A 5 -2.84 -11.08 -12.91
CA GLY A 5 -3.51 -11.87 -11.87
C GLY A 5 -5.02 -11.90 -12.03
N SER A 6 -5.72 -12.45 -11.03
CA SER A 6 -7.18 -12.57 -11.00
C SER A 6 -7.71 -11.98 -9.69
N ILE A 7 -8.54 -10.95 -9.82
CA ILE A 7 -9.22 -10.29 -8.69
C ILE A 7 -10.66 -9.98 -9.05
N ASP A 8 -11.47 -9.82 -8.01
CA ASP A 8 -12.87 -9.42 -8.14
C ASP A 8 -13.03 -8.06 -8.87
N PRO A 9 -14.05 -7.89 -9.74
CA PRO A 9 -14.31 -6.63 -10.44
C PRO A 9 -14.49 -5.41 -9.53
N THR A 10 -15.02 -5.57 -8.32
CA THR A 10 -15.17 -4.49 -7.33
C THR A 10 -13.80 -3.95 -6.93
N THR A 11 -12.87 -4.85 -6.62
CA THR A 11 -11.49 -4.48 -6.27
C THR A 11 -10.75 -3.89 -7.46
N LEU A 12 -10.96 -4.44 -8.67
CA LEU A 12 -10.35 -3.91 -9.89
C LEU A 12 -10.74 -2.44 -10.12
N LYS A 13 -12.01 -2.09 -9.87
CA LYS A 13 -12.50 -0.71 -9.94
C LYS A 13 -11.79 0.20 -8.92
N VAL A 14 -11.54 -0.30 -7.71
CA VAL A 14 -10.76 0.45 -6.70
C VAL A 14 -9.33 0.70 -7.19
N PHE A 15 -8.66 -0.31 -7.73
CA PHE A 15 -7.26 -0.20 -8.19
C PHE A 15 -7.10 0.68 -9.43
N SER A 16 -8.17 0.86 -10.21
CA SER A 16 -8.19 1.80 -11.33
C SER A 16 -8.23 3.28 -10.91
N ASP A 17 -8.63 3.58 -9.66
CA ASP A 17 -8.69 4.94 -9.12
C ASP A 17 -8.45 4.94 -7.60
N ILE A 18 -7.21 4.61 -7.22
CA ILE A 18 -6.75 4.57 -5.83
C ILE A 18 -7.02 5.90 -5.10
N PRO A 19 -6.72 7.08 -5.67
CA PRO A 19 -7.03 8.35 -5.03
C PRO A 19 -8.52 8.52 -4.69
N LYS A 20 -9.44 8.06 -5.54
CA LYS A 20 -10.87 8.11 -5.23
C LYS A 20 -11.24 7.28 -4.02
N TYR A 21 -10.70 6.08 -3.89
CA TYR A 21 -10.96 5.20 -2.76
C TYR A 21 -10.52 5.83 -1.44
N PHE A 22 -9.31 6.40 -1.40
CA PHE A 22 -8.82 7.11 -0.21
C PHE A 22 -9.42 8.53 -0.05
N GLY A 23 -10.46 8.87 -0.83
CA GLY A 23 -11.15 10.14 -0.73
C GLY A 23 -10.31 11.37 -1.09
N MET A 24 -9.20 11.17 -1.81
CA MET A 24 -8.27 12.22 -2.27
C MET A 24 -8.87 13.06 -3.40
N ASN A 25 -9.80 12.50 -4.18
CA ASN A 25 -10.53 13.25 -5.21
C ASN A 25 -11.62 14.18 -4.64
N ARG A 26 -11.95 14.11 -3.33
CA ARG A 26 -12.77 15.14 -2.70
C ARG A 26 -11.91 16.39 -2.58
N ARG A 27 -12.04 17.33 -3.53
CA ARG A 27 -11.38 18.64 -3.48
C ARG A 27 -11.41 19.12 -2.03
N ALA A 28 -10.22 19.36 -1.45
CA ALA A 28 -10.17 20.13 -0.21
C ALA A 28 -11.01 21.39 -0.43
N LYS A 29 -11.70 21.89 0.60
CA LYS A 29 -12.51 23.11 0.50
C LYS A 29 -11.73 24.32 -0.10
N GLN A 30 -10.41 24.22 -0.21
CA GLN A 30 -9.48 25.23 -0.71
C GLN A 30 -8.66 24.81 -1.96
N GLY A 31 -8.97 23.69 -2.62
CA GLY A 31 -8.31 23.28 -3.87
C GLY A 31 -6.85 22.82 -3.77
N ARG A 32 -6.29 22.71 -2.55
CA ARG A 32 -4.92 22.22 -2.32
C ARG A 32 -4.86 20.68 -2.20
N PRO A 33 -3.78 20.02 -2.66
CA PRO A 33 -3.60 18.58 -2.48
C PRO A 33 -3.48 18.22 -0.99
N ARG A 34 -3.94 17.02 -0.62
CA ARG A 34 -3.74 16.48 0.73
C ARG A 34 -2.35 15.85 0.85
N PHE A 35 -1.99 15.44 2.07
CA PHE A 35 -0.74 14.74 2.31
C PHE A 35 -0.63 13.51 1.40
N GLY A 36 0.43 13.46 0.58
CA GLY A 36 0.71 12.31 -0.29
C GLY A 36 -0.11 12.20 -1.56
N ASP A 37 -1.01 13.15 -1.87
CA ASP A 37 -1.92 13.07 -3.04
C ASP A 37 -1.14 12.80 -4.34
N ASP A 38 -0.13 13.62 -4.62
CA ASP A 38 0.64 13.54 -5.86
C ASP A 38 1.48 12.26 -5.94
N ILE A 39 1.99 11.77 -4.81
CA ILE A 39 2.70 10.48 -4.70
C ILE A 39 1.75 9.34 -5.04
N ILE A 40 0.55 9.32 -4.45
CA ILE A 40 -0.41 8.24 -4.62
C ILE A 40 -1.02 8.23 -6.02
N ARG A 41 -1.19 9.39 -6.66
CA ARG A 41 -1.64 9.49 -8.06
C ARG A 41 -0.69 8.85 -9.06
N ARG A 42 0.60 8.71 -8.72
CA ARG A 42 1.61 8.06 -9.56
C ARG A 42 1.80 6.57 -9.23
N LEU A 43 1.14 6.08 -8.18
CA LEU A 43 1.19 4.68 -7.81
C LEU A 43 0.42 3.83 -8.82
N VAL A 44 1.05 2.76 -9.26
CA VAL A 44 0.58 1.89 -10.34
C VAL A 44 0.46 0.47 -9.81
N VAL A 45 -0.75 -0.10 -9.77
CA VAL A 45 -0.93 -1.53 -9.44
C VAL A 45 -0.57 -2.36 -10.68
N THR A 46 0.45 -3.21 -10.60
CA THR A 46 0.91 -4.07 -11.71
C THR A 46 0.43 -5.51 -11.57
N HIS A 47 0.11 -5.93 -10.35
CA HIS A 47 -0.39 -7.27 -10.07
C HIS A 47 -1.35 -7.27 -8.89
N ALA A 48 -2.40 -8.06 -8.98
CA ALA A 48 -3.25 -8.37 -7.84
C ALA A 48 -3.85 -9.77 -7.96
N SER A 49 -3.95 -10.48 -6.83
CA SER A 49 -4.44 -11.85 -6.78
C SER A 49 -4.89 -12.24 -5.37
N VAL A 50 -5.69 -13.31 -5.30
CA VAL A 50 -5.85 -14.12 -4.09
C VAL A 50 -5.17 -15.46 -4.35
N GLU A 51 -4.18 -15.78 -3.54
CA GLU A 51 -3.29 -16.93 -3.72
C GLU A 51 -3.39 -17.86 -2.51
N LYS A 52 -2.99 -19.13 -2.67
CA LYS A 52 -2.78 -20.04 -1.53
C LYS A 52 -1.50 -19.64 -0.80
N LYS A 53 -1.50 -19.69 0.52
CA LYS A 53 -0.27 -19.43 1.29
C LYS A 53 0.73 -20.55 1.05
N ALA A 54 2.00 -20.19 0.85
CA ALA A 54 3.06 -21.17 0.63
C ALA A 54 3.28 -22.07 1.87
N GLU A 55 3.22 -21.49 3.07
CA GLU A 55 3.49 -22.18 4.33
C GLU A 55 2.25 -22.89 4.90
N GLU A 56 1.04 -22.53 4.47
CA GLU A 56 -0.23 -23.13 4.91
C GLU A 56 -1.21 -23.20 3.73
N PRO A 57 -1.11 -24.23 2.85
CA PRO A 57 -1.85 -24.29 1.59
C PRO A 57 -3.38 -24.39 1.72
N LEU A 58 -3.90 -24.67 2.92
CA LEU A 58 -5.34 -24.64 3.20
C LEU A 58 -5.88 -23.22 3.41
N LYS A 59 -4.99 -22.22 3.53
CA LYS A 59 -5.33 -20.81 3.69
C LYS A 59 -4.97 -20.02 2.45
N GLN A 60 -5.63 -18.88 2.31
CA GLN A 60 -5.40 -17.92 1.23
C GLN A 60 -4.80 -16.61 1.76
N GLU A 61 -4.23 -15.84 0.85
CA GLU A 61 -3.76 -14.48 1.08
C GLU A 61 -4.03 -13.58 -0.14
N GLY A 62 -4.32 -12.31 0.13
CA GLY A 62 -4.35 -11.28 -0.90
C GLY A 62 -2.93 -10.81 -1.17
N ARG A 63 -2.58 -10.75 -2.45
CA ARG A 63 -1.27 -10.27 -2.90
C ARG A 63 -1.46 -9.12 -3.88
N VAL A 64 -0.76 -8.02 -3.64
CA VAL A 64 -0.79 -6.82 -4.49
C VAL A 64 0.62 -6.31 -4.70
N VAL A 65 0.97 -6.05 -5.96
CA VAL A 65 2.24 -5.39 -6.32
C VAL A 65 1.93 -4.03 -6.94
N CYS A 66 2.57 -3.01 -6.37
CA CYS A 66 2.55 -1.66 -6.91
C CYS A 66 3.93 -1.25 -7.40
N GLU A 67 4.00 -0.33 -8.35
CA GLU A 67 5.22 0.31 -8.81
C GLU A 67 5.06 1.82 -8.83
N LEU A 68 6.16 2.54 -8.57
CA LEU A 68 6.25 3.98 -8.77
C LEU A 68 7.71 4.40 -8.98
N ILE A 69 7.91 5.51 -9.70
CA ILE A 69 9.22 6.13 -9.86
C ILE A 69 9.43 7.13 -8.72
N VAL A 70 10.63 7.12 -8.12
CA VAL A 70 11.00 8.08 -7.09
C VAL A 70 11.14 9.48 -7.70
N THR A 71 10.45 10.44 -7.10
CA THR A 71 10.43 11.84 -7.55
C THR A 71 10.83 12.80 -6.44
N GLN A 72 11.05 14.07 -6.80
CA GLN A 72 11.60 15.10 -5.93
C GLN A 72 10.81 15.27 -4.61
N ASP A 73 9.48 15.23 -4.67
CA ASP A 73 8.58 15.39 -3.52
C ASP A 73 8.58 14.19 -2.55
N MET A 74 9.26 13.10 -2.91
CA MET A 74 9.44 11.93 -2.05
C MET A 74 10.73 11.97 -1.25
N LEU A 75 11.64 12.91 -1.55
CA LEU A 75 13.00 12.91 -1.01
C LEU A 75 13.08 13.57 0.37
N ASN A 76 14.01 13.11 1.19
CA ASN A 76 14.49 13.79 2.38
C ASN A 76 15.66 14.74 2.04
N GLY A 77 16.17 15.46 3.03
CA GLY A 77 17.31 16.37 2.87
C GLY A 77 18.61 15.70 2.41
N GLY A 78 18.71 14.36 2.49
CA GLY A 78 19.84 13.59 1.97
C GLY A 78 19.64 13.06 0.54
N GLY A 79 18.59 13.47 -0.16
CA GLY A 79 18.32 13.05 -1.55
C GLY A 79 17.81 11.61 -1.70
N ASN A 80 17.43 10.96 -0.60
CA ASN A 80 16.86 9.61 -0.60
C ASN A 80 15.36 9.67 -0.27
N VAL A 81 14.60 8.63 -0.60
CA VAL A 81 13.19 8.52 -0.22
C VAL A 81 13.04 8.74 1.30
N HIS A 82 12.18 9.68 1.67
CA HIS A 82 11.93 10.05 3.06
C HIS A 82 11.31 8.87 3.82
N GLY A 83 11.71 8.67 5.09
CA GLY A 83 11.15 7.60 5.92
C GLY A 83 9.62 7.70 6.08
N GLY A 84 9.11 8.92 6.28
CA GLY A 84 7.67 9.20 6.24
C GLY A 84 6.99 8.91 4.89
N CYS A 85 7.68 9.08 3.75
CA CYS A 85 7.15 8.70 2.44
C CYS A 85 7.10 7.17 2.31
N THR A 86 8.13 6.47 2.80
CA THR A 86 8.14 5.00 2.91
C THR A 86 6.97 4.50 3.76
N ALA A 87 6.72 5.13 4.91
CA ALA A 87 5.59 4.80 5.78
C ALA A 87 4.23 5.01 5.08
N LEU A 88 4.06 6.13 4.36
CA LEU A 88 2.87 6.39 3.54
C LEU A 88 2.65 5.30 2.49
N LEU A 89 3.69 4.91 1.77
CA LEU A 89 3.61 3.88 0.74
C LEU A 89 3.21 2.53 1.34
N ILE A 90 3.78 2.14 2.50
CA ILE A 90 3.40 0.92 3.20
C ILE A 90 1.94 1.00 3.66
N ASP A 91 1.51 2.10 4.29
CA ASP A 91 0.14 2.27 4.78
C ASP A 91 -0.91 2.08 3.67
N ILE A 92 -0.69 2.75 2.54
CA ILE A 92 -1.59 2.70 1.38
C ILE A 92 -1.54 1.32 0.72
N CYS A 93 -0.36 0.81 0.38
CA CYS A 93 -0.25 -0.40 -0.45
C CYS A 93 -0.63 -1.67 0.32
N SER A 94 -0.33 -1.75 1.61
CA SER A 94 -0.79 -2.86 2.46
C SER A 94 -2.31 -2.89 2.55
N THR A 95 -2.98 -1.73 2.61
CA THR A 95 -4.45 -1.62 2.58
C THR A 95 -5.03 -2.19 1.28
N LEU A 96 -4.35 -2.01 0.13
CA LEU A 96 -4.79 -2.60 -1.13
C LEU A 96 -4.79 -4.13 -1.09
N SER A 97 -3.83 -4.77 -0.42
CA SER A 97 -3.81 -6.23 -0.28
C SER A 97 -5.01 -6.77 0.52
N LEU A 98 -5.47 -6.03 1.54
CA LEU A 98 -6.68 -6.38 2.30
C LEU A 98 -7.93 -6.30 1.42
N LEU A 99 -8.02 -5.30 0.54
CA LEU A 99 -9.12 -5.14 -0.41
C LEU A 99 -9.10 -6.19 -1.52
N ALA A 100 -7.91 -6.65 -1.93
CA ALA A 100 -7.78 -7.78 -2.84
C ALA A 100 -8.28 -9.07 -2.20
N PHE A 101 -7.93 -9.31 -0.93
CA PHE A 101 -8.36 -10.51 -0.21
C PHE A 101 -9.86 -10.54 0.07
N GLN A 102 -10.43 -9.42 0.52
CA GLN A 102 -11.85 -9.32 0.88
C GLN A 102 -12.49 -8.07 0.26
N PRO A 103 -13.06 -8.19 -0.96
CA PRO A 103 -13.74 -7.08 -1.62
C PRO A 103 -14.85 -6.49 -0.74
N GLY A 104 -14.91 -5.16 -0.66
CA GLY A 104 -15.93 -4.44 0.12
C GLY A 104 -15.68 -4.42 1.64
N ILE A 105 -14.58 -4.97 2.14
CA ILE A 105 -14.23 -4.88 3.55
C ILE A 105 -14.02 -3.42 3.98
N SER A 106 -14.49 -3.08 5.19
CA SER A 106 -14.03 -1.86 5.87
C SER A 106 -12.58 -2.09 6.29
N THR A 107 -11.63 -1.36 5.71
CA THR A 107 -10.21 -1.51 6.06
C THR A 107 -9.86 -0.87 7.40
N GLY A 108 -10.82 -0.20 8.05
CA GLY A 108 -10.63 0.43 9.36
C GLY A 108 -9.54 1.50 9.35
N VAL A 109 -8.97 1.74 10.53
CA VAL A 109 -7.87 2.69 10.76
C VAL A 109 -6.58 1.94 11.10
N SER A 110 -5.45 2.59 10.86
CA SER A 110 -4.13 2.06 11.18
C SER A 110 -3.95 2.02 12.71
N GLN A 111 -3.74 0.83 13.29
CA GLN A 111 -3.48 0.62 14.71
C GLN A 111 -1.98 0.71 15.00
N SER A 112 -1.17 0.03 14.19
CA SER A 112 0.29 0.06 14.31
C SER A 112 0.94 -0.13 12.95
N LEU A 113 2.10 0.51 12.77
CA LEU A 113 2.91 0.40 11.57
C LEU A 113 4.37 0.27 12.01
N ASN A 114 4.94 -0.93 11.87
CA ASN A 114 6.34 -1.21 12.17
C ASN A 114 7.12 -1.28 10.86
N ILE A 115 8.24 -0.55 10.77
CA ILE A 115 9.03 -0.44 9.53
C ILE A 115 10.51 -0.65 9.87
N VAL A 116 11.17 -1.47 9.07
CA VAL A 116 12.64 -1.61 9.04
C VAL A 116 13.14 -1.02 7.73
N TYR A 117 14.14 -0.14 7.82
CA TYR A 117 14.78 0.50 6.67
C TYR A 117 16.11 -0.20 6.38
N HIS A 118 16.23 -0.78 5.19
CA HIS A 118 17.34 -1.65 4.82
C HIS A 118 18.34 -0.95 3.90
N SER A 119 17.87 -0.18 2.92
CA SER A 119 18.73 0.54 1.99
C SER A 119 18.03 1.77 1.41
N PRO A 120 18.75 2.78 0.91
CA PRO A 120 18.12 3.96 0.33
C PRO A 120 17.51 3.66 -1.06
N ALA A 121 16.64 4.55 -1.51
CA ALA A 121 16.30 4.72 -2.92
C ALA A 121 16.38 6.21 -3.27
N THR A 122 16.85 6.55 -4.46
CA THR A 122 17.14 7.92 -4.91
C THR A 122 16.27 8.33 -6.09
N LEU A 123 16.29 9.62 -6.41
CA LEU A 123 15.55 10.22 -7.52
C LEU A 123 15.69 9.41 -8.82
N GLY A 124 14.57 9.17 -9.50
CA GLY A 124 14.50 8.46 -10.78
C GLY A 124 14.50 6.94 -10.70
N GLU A 125 14.79 6.34 -9.53
CA GLU A 125 14.74 4.89 -9.38
C GLU A 125 13.31 4.37 -9.32
N THR A 126 13.10 3.12 -9.75
CA THR A 126 11.78 2.47 -9.69
C THR A 126 11.65 1.69 -8.40
N LEU A 127 10.60 1.96 -7.63
CA LEU A 127 10.19 1.16 -6.49
C LEU A 127 9.17 0.11 -6.92
N ARG A 128 9.35 -1.13 -6.45
CA ARG A 128 8.40 -2.22 -6.54
C ARG A 128 7.96 -2.61 -5.14
N ILE A 129 6.69 -2.39 -4.83
CA ILE A 129 6.10 -2.56 -3.50
C ILE A 129 5.25 -3.82 -3.51
N VAL A 130 5.70 -4.86 -2.82
CA VAL A 130 5.00 -6.15 -2.71
C VAL A 130 4.26 -6.20 -1.39
N ASN A 131 2.96 -6.48 -1.43
CA ASN A 131 2.08 -6.47 -0.28
C ASN A 131 1.34 -7.80 -0.17
N THR A 132 1.26 -8.35 1.04
CA THR A 132 0.62 -9.63 1.29
C THR A 132 -0.15 -9.60 2.59
N THR A 133 -1.39 -10.05 2.59
CA THR A 133 -2.20 -10.16 3.81
C THR A 133 -1.64 -11.25 4.74
N MET A 134 -1.49 -10.93 6.01
CA MET A 134 -1.07 -11.88 7.04
C MET A 134 -2.28 -12.51 7.72
N THR A 135 -3.15 -11.68 8.30
CA THR A 135 -4.41 -12.12 8.92
C THR A 135 -5.53 -11.14 8.55
N VAL A 136 -6.72 -11.66 8.28
CA VAL A 136 -7.92 -10.84 8.01
C VAL A 136 -9.05 -11.36 8.88
N GLY A 137 -9.46 -10.57 9.87
CA GLY A 137 -10.55 -10.88 10.77
C GLY A 137 -11.45 -9.68 11.02
N ALA A 138 -12.57 -9.91 11.71
CA ALA A 138 -13.61 -8.88 11.89
C ALA A 138 -13.14 -7.65 12.70
N ARG A 139 -12.18 -7.81 13.61
CA ARG A 139 -11.70 -6.74 14.51
C ARG A 139 -10.35 -6.16 14.12
N ALA A 140 -9.45 -7.02 13.65
CA ALA A 140 -8.09 -6.68 13.32
C ALA A 140 -7.66 -7.39 12.04
N MET A 141 -6.85 -6.70 11.27
CA MET A 141 -6.27 -7.17 10.02
C MET A 141 -4.79 -6.80 10.02
N SER A 142 -3.97 -7.64 9.42
CA SER A 142 -2.55 -7.35 9.26
C SER A 142 -2.06 -7.70 7.87
N ALA A 143 -1.10 -6.92 7.38
CA ALA A 143 -0.44 -7.14 6.10
C ALA A 143 1.04 -6.80 6.20
N ARG A 144 1.86 -7.56 5.48
CA ARG A 144 3.29 -7.30 5.31
C ARG A 144 3.53 -6.59 3.99
N THR A 145 4.53 -5.72 3.97
CA THR A 145 4.97 -5.01 2.77
C THR A 145 6.47 -5.07 2.66
N GLU A 146 6.97 -5.28 1.44
CA GLU A 146 8.37 -5.11 1.07
C GLU A 146 8.47 -4.07 -0.04
N ILE A 147 9.28 -3.04 0.16
CA ILE A 147 9.63 -2.08 -0.88
C ILE A 147 11.00 -2.48 -1.43
N TRP A 148 11.02 -2.83 -2.71
CA TRP A 148 12.22 -3.15 -3.46
C TRP A 148 12.60 -1.98 -4.36
N ASN A 149 13.89 -1.70 -4.45
CA ASN A 149 14.43 -0.88 -5.53
C ASN A 149 14.59 -1.79 -6.74
N ALA A 150 13.69 -1.67 -7.72
CA ALA A 150 13.70 -2.50 -8.92
C ALA A 150 14.85 -2.12 -9.86
N THR A 151 15.37 -0.89 -9.78
CA THR A 151 16.53 -0.43 -10.56
C THR A 151 17.84 -1.03 -10.06
N LYS A 152 18.02 -1.11 -8.73
CA LYS A 152 19.26 -1.61 -8.08
C LYS A 152 19.12 -2.99 -7.45
N HIS A 153 17.98 -3.65 -7.61
CA HIS A 153 17.69 -5.00 -7.12
C HIS A 153 18.00 -5.23 -5.63
N ARG A 154 17.56 -4.31 -4.75
CA ARG A 154 17.78 -4.42 -3.30
C ARG A 154 16.54 -4.04 -2.49
N LEU A 155 16.43 -4.62 -1.30
CA LEU A 155 15.36 -4.30 -0.36
C LEU A 155 15.58 -2.91 0.24
N VAL A 156 14.61 -2.02 0.09
CA VAL A 156 14.62 -0.63 0.61
C VAL A 156 14.05 -0.61 2.02
N ALA A 157 12.87 -1.20 2.18
CA ALA A 157 12.17 -1.25 3.47
C ALA A 157 11.27 -2.49 3.55
N SER A 158 11.05 -2.98 4.77
CA SER A 158 10.00 -3.95 5.06
C SER A 158 9.10 -3.41 6.16
N GLY A 159 7.81 -3.70 6.11
CA GLY A 159 6.88 -3.26 7.13
C GLY A 159 5.77 -4.25 7.45
N LEU A 160 5.26 -4.14 8.67
CA LEU A 160 4.06 -4.82 9.15
C LEU A 160 3.05 -3.75 9.55
N HIS A 161 1.88 -3.80 8.91
CA HIS A 161 0.78 -2.89 9.17
C HIS A 161 -0.37 -3.66 9.83
N ILE A 162 -0.80 -3.20 11.00
CA ILE A 162 -2.01 -3.69 11.67
C ILE A 162 -3.08 -2.61 11.57
N LYS A 163 -4.26 -2.99 11.08
CA LYS A 163 -5.45 -2.16 11.01
C LYS A 163 -6.55 -2.72 11.90
N MET A 164 -7.40 -1.84 12.42
CA MET A 164 -8.53 -2.22 13.27
C MET A 164 -9.78 -1.40 12.93
N GLN A 165 -10.96 -1.94 13.24
CA GLN A 165 -12.18 -1.13 13.21
C GLN A 165 -12.14 -0.11 14.35
N PRO A 166 -12.39 1.19 14.08
CA PRO A 166 -12.50 2.17 15.15
C PRO A 166 -13.73 1.85 16.02
N SER A 167 -13.59 1.96 17.34
CA SER A 167 -14.74 1.99 18.24
C SER A 167 -15.44 3.36 18.15
N GLN A 168 -16.71 3.43 18.55
CA GLN A 168 -17.31 4.74 18.85
C GLN A 168 -16.44 5.49 19.86
N ALA A 169 -16.23 6.79 19.62
CA ALA A 169 -15.56 7.66 20.58
C ALA A 169 -16.35 7.64 21.90
N LYS A 170 -15.65 7.40 23.01
CA LYS A 170 -16.25 7.36 24.36
C LYS A 170 -15.88 8.58 25.19
N LEU A 171 -15.54 9.69 24.53
CA LEU A 171 -15.14 10.96 25.12
C LEU A 171 -15.94 12.08 24.45
#